data_AF-A0A521MCR7-F1
#
_entry.id   AF-A0A521MCR7-F1
#
_cell.length_a   1.000
_cell.length_b   1.000
_cell.length_c   1.000
_cell.angle_alpha   90.00
_cell.angle_beta   90.00
_cell.angle_gamma   90.00
#
_symmetry.space_group_name_H-M   'P 1'
#
loop_
_entity.id
_entity.type
_entity.pdbx_description
1 polymer ?
#
loop_
_entity_poly.entity_id
_entity_poly.type
_entity_poly.pdbx_seq_one_letter_code
_entity_poly.pdbx_strand_id
1 'polypeptide(L)'
;MRILRDVRGVSALEFAILAPVFLTMAFGTLQFGIAMNHYMVLTNAAAKGAMTFALSRGTSTPYATTTTAITSAAPSLAAGQISITVKVNGTACATDAACSAILVAGQSAQVKATYPCDLTVMGVNYAPSCTLSAETAQMVQ
;
A
#
# COMPACT_ATOMS: atom_id res chain seq x y z
N MET A 1 46.58 12.18 -47.56
CA MET A 1 45.78 12.70 -46.43
C MET A 1 45.45 11.52 -45.52
N ARG A 2 46.13 11.40 -44.37
CA ARG A 2 46.03 10.24 -43.47
C ARG A 2 45.10 10.64 -42.32
N ILE A 3 43.84 10.22 -42.39
CA ILE A 3 42.84 10.48 -41.35
C ILE A 3 43.27 9.67 -40.11
N LEU A 4 43.67 10.35 -39.05
CA LEU A 4 43.92 9.73 -37.74
C LEU A 4 42.58 9.25 -37.19
N ARG A 5 42.40 7.93 -37.11
CA ARG A 5 41.18 7.31 -36.59
C ARG A 5 41.30 7.24 -35.07
N ASP A 6 40.60 8.13 -34.38
CA ASP A 6 40.55 8.14 -32.92
C ASP A 6 39.59 7.06 -32.41
N VAL A 7 40.12 6.09 -31.67
CA VAL A 7 39.40 4.90 -31.18
C VAL A 7 39.11 5.01 -29.67
N ARG A 8 39.55 6.09 -29.03
CA ARG A 8 39.50 6.25 -27.56
C ARG A 8 38.09 6.53 -27.01
N GLY A 9 37.13 6.89 -27.87
CA GLY A 9 35.73 7.15 -27.50
C GLY A 9 34.78 5.95 -27.65
N VAL A 10 35.25 4.82 -28.21
CA VAL A 10 34.37 3.68 -28.52
C VAL A 10 33.86 3.00 -27.25
N SER A 11 34.70 2.85 -26.22
CA SER A 11 34.29 2.28 -24.93
C SER A 11 33.29 3.17 -24.18
N ALA A 12 33.43 4.50 -24.28
CA ALA A 12 32.47 5.43 -23.72
C ALA A 12 31.11 5.34 -24.44
N LEU A 13 31.11 5.11 -25.76
CA LEU A 13 29.90 4.89 -26.55
C LEU A 13 29.21 3.57 -26.18
N GLU A 14 29.96 2.48 -26.01
CA GLU A 14 29.43 1.19 -25.57
C GLU A 14 28.78 1.29 -24.19
N PHE A 15 29.42 1.99 -23.25
CA PHE A 15 28.83 2.25 -21.93
C PHE A 15 27.58 3.13 -22.03
N ALA A 16 27.58 4.16 -22.88
CA ALA A 16 26.42 5.04 -23.06
C ALA A 16 25.18 4.29 -23.57
N ILE A 17 25.36 3.21 -24.34
CA ILE A 17 24.25 2.37 -24.83
C ILE A 17 23.74 1.41 -23.75
N LEU A 18 24.63 0.88 -22.91
CA LEU A 18 24.25 -0.07 -21.83
C LEU A 18 23.74 0.62 -20.56
N ALA A 19 24.27 1.81 -20.24
CA ALA A 19 23.89 2.60 -19.08
C ALA A 19 22.37 2.82 -18.91
N PRO A 20 21.57 3.18 -19.94
CA PRO A 20 20.14 3.36 -19.77
C PRO A 20 19.41 2.06 -19.36
N VAL A 21 19.83 0.91 -19.88
CA VAL A 21 19.23 -0.39 -19.50
C VAL A 21 19.59 -0.74 -18.05
N PHE A 22 20.84 -0.52 -17.65
CA PHE A 22 21.26 -0.74 -16.28
C PHE A 22 20.54 0.20 -15.29
N LEU A 23 20.41 1.48 -15.63
CA LEU A 23 19.74 2.48 -14.80
C LEU A 23 18.24 2.20 -14.66
N THR A 24 17.55 1.83 -15.74
CA THR A 24 16.12 1.46 -15.65
C THR A 24 15.90 0.26 -14.74
N MET A 25 16.76 -0.75 -14.82
CA MET A 25 16.68 -1.93 -13.95
C MET A 25 16.98 -1.56 -12.49
N ALA A 26 18.03 -0.76 -12.25
CA ALA A 26 18.39 -0.30 -10.91
C ALA A 26 17.26 0.51 -10.26
N PHE A 27 16.77 1.57 -10.91
CA PHE A 27 15.66 2.37 -10.40
C PHE A 27 14.35 1.57 -10.31
N GLY A 28 14.11 0.63 -11.22
CA GLY A 28 12.97 -0.27 -11.16
C GLY A 28 12.95 -1.12 -9.90
N THR A 29 14.09 -1.72 -9.51
CA THR A 29 14.19 -2.49 -8.25
C THR A 29 14.01 -1.62 -7.01
N LEU A 30 14.50 -0.38 -7.02
CA LEU A 30 14.30 0.57 -5.91
C LEU A 30 12.82 0.93 -5.75
N GLN A 31 12.15 1.26 -6.85
CA GLN A 31 10.73 1.62 -6.82
C GLN A 31 9.86 0.44 -6.37
N PHE A 32 10.18 -0.76 -6.83
CA PHE A 32 9.53 -1.98 -6.36
C PHE A 32 9.73 -2.21 -4.86
N GLY A 33 10.94 -1.95 -4.34
CA GLY A 33 11.24 -2.03 -2.91
C GLY A 33 10.37 -1.08 -2.07
N ILE A 34 10.18 0.16 -2.52
CA ILE A 34 9.30 1.13 -1.86
C ILE A 34 7.84 0.67 -1.88
N ALA A 35 7.36 0.20 -3.04
CA ALA A 35 6.00 -0.32 -3.17
C ALA A 35 5.74 -1.52 -2.24
N MET A 36 6.72 -2.44 -2.13
CA MET A 36 6.64 -3.58 -1.23
C MET A 36 6.63 -3.16 0.25
N ASN A 37 7.44 -2.15 0.61
CA ASN A 37 7.39 -1.58 1.96
C ASN A 37 6.01 -1.02 2.29
N HIS A 38 5.38 -0.27 1.37
CA HIS A 38 4.02 0.22 1.55
C HIS A 38 3.01 -0.91 1.74
N TYR A 39 3.16 -2.02 0.99
CA TYR A 39 2.30 -3.19 1.13
C TYR A 39 2.41 -3.84 2.52
N MET A 40 3.63 -3.98 3.04
CA MET A 40 3.86 -4.51 4.39
C MET A 40 3.26 -3.62 5.48
N VAL A 41 3.47 -2.30 5.37
CA VAL A 41 2.89 -1.32 6.31
C VAL A 41 1.37 -1.34 6.26
N LEU A 42 0.77 -1.36 5.06
CA LEU A 42 -0.68 -1.44 4.89
C LEU A 42 -1.27 -2.72 5.50
N THR A 43 -0.57 -3.85 5.34
CA THR A 43 -0.99 -5.14 5.91
C THR A 43 -0.97 -5.13 7.43
N ASN A 44 0.09 -4.60 8.03
CA ASN A 44 0.19 -4.45 9.48
C ASN A 44 -0.88 -3.48 10.02
N ALA A 45 -1.13 -2.39 9.31
CA ALA A 45 -2.17 -1.45 9.66
C ALA A 45 -3.58 -2.06 9.58
N ALA A 46 -3.88 -2.83 8.53
CA ALA A 46 -5.13 -3.56 8.41
C ALA A 46 -5.30 -4.58 9.55
N ALA A 47 -4.24 -5.32 9.91
CA ALA A 47 -4.26 -6.26 11.04
C ALA A 47 -4.56 -5.55 12.37
N LYS A 48 -3.90 -4.41 12.64
CA LYS A 48 -4.15 -3.60 13.83
C LYS A 48 -5.57 -3.03 13.85
N GLY A 49 -6.06 -2.60 12.69
CA GLY A 49 -7.44 -2.15 12.49
C GLY A 49 -8.45 -3.23 12.81
N ALA A 50 -8.28 -4.44 12.25
CA ALA A 50 -9.18 -5.57 12.51
C ALA A 50 -9.21 -5.97 13.99
N MET A 51 -8.06 -5.99 14.66
CA MET A 51 -8.00 -6.26 16.11
C MET A 51 -8.77 -5.18 16.89
N THR A 52 -8.52 -3.90 16.59
CA THR A 52 -9.20 -2.79 17.26
C THR A 52 -10.71 -2.81 17.01
N PHE A 53 -11.13 -3.13 15.78
CA PHE A 53 -12.53 -3.25 15.40
C PHE A 53 -13.22 -4.39 16.14
N ALA A 54 -12.61 -5.57 16.20
CA ALA A 54 -13.13 -6.72 16.94
C ALA A 54 -13.29 -6.47 18.45
N LEU A 55 -12.48 -5.57 19.01
CA LEU A 55 -12.54 -5.15 20.42
C LEU A 55 -13.50 -3.97 20.67
N SER A 56 -13.91 -3.24 19.64
CA SER A 56 -14.71 -2.00 19.78
C SER A 56 -16.21 -2.25 20.03
N ARG A 57 -16.59 -3.49 20.35
CA ARG A 57 -17.96 -3.85 20.72
C ARG A 57 -18.39 -3.10 21.99
N GLY A 58 -19.57 -2.50 21.97
CA GLY A 58 -20.09 -1.71 23.09
C GLY A 58 -19.51 -0.30 23.20
N THR A 59 -18.64 0.11 22.28
CA THR A 59 -18.18 1.50 22.18
C THR A 59 -19.14 2.34 21.32
N SER A 60 -19.16 3.65 21.53
CA SER A 60 -19.95 4.59 20.74
C SER A 60 -19.30 4.94 19.39
N THR A 61 -18.01 4.65 19.21
CA THR A 61 -17.22 5.07 18.04
C THR A 61 -16.36 3.97 17.39
N PRO A 62 -16.89 2.76 17.12
CA PRO A 62 -16.11 1.63 16.61
C PRO A 62 -15.48 1.86 15.23
N TYR A 63 -16.10 2.68 14.37
CA TYR A 63 -15.57 2.97 13.05
C TYR A 63 -14.43 3.99 13.15
N ALA A 64 -14.63 5.10 13.86
CA ALA A 64 -13.63 6.14 14.03
C ALA A 64 -12.37 5.66 14.78
N THR A 65 -12.52 4.81 15.80
CA THR A 65 -11.37 4.20 16.50
C THR A 65 -10.58 3.29 15.56
N THR A 66 -11.27 2.51 14.73
CA THR A 66 -10.64 1.61 13.75
C THR A 66 -9.89 2.38 12.67
N THR A 67 -10.48 3.42 12.09
CA THR A 67 -9.81 4.26 11.07
C THR A 67 -8.59 4.98 11.66
N THR A 68 -8.69 5.44 12.90
CA THR A 68 -7.56 6.08 13.62
C THR A 68 -6.45 5.07 13.90
N ALA A 69 -6.79 3.83 14.29
CA ALA A 69 -5.81 2.77 14.51
C ALA A 69 -5.07 2.37 13.22
N ILE A 70 -5.78 2.30 12.10
CA ILE A 70 -5.18 2.00 10.78
C ILE A 70 -4.23 3.11 10.35
N THR A 71 -4.67 4.36 10.42
CA THR A 71 -3.84 5.51 10.01
C THR A 71 -2.63 5.71 10.92
N SER A 72 -2.78 5.48 12.22
CA SER A 72 -1.65 5.54 13.19
C SER A 72 -0.65 4.41 12.99
N ALA A 73 -1.08 3.25 12.51
CA ALA A 73 -0.22 2.10 12.21
C ALA A 73 0.49 2.22 10.84
N ALA A 74 0.10 3.21 10.02
CA ALA A 74 0.69 3.47 8.71
C ALA A 74 1.21 4.91 8.55
N PRO A 75 2.14 5.39 9.40
CA PRO A 75 2.61 6.78 9.37
C PRO A 75 3.37 7.13 8.08
N SER A 76 3.90 6.14 7.36
CA SER A 76 4.58 6.33 6.08
C SER A 76 3.63 6.43 4.87
N LEU A 77 2.33 6.17 5.05
CA LEU A 77 1.32 6.28 4.00
C LEU A 77 0.50 7.56 4.21
N ALA A 78 0.12 8.20 3.11
CA ALA A 78 -0.79 9.35 3.18
C ALA A 78 -2.19 8.89 3.59
N ALA A 79 -2.62 9.26 4.80
CA ALA A 79 -3.91 8.83 5.37
C ALA A 79 -5.11 9.11 4.43
N GLY A 80 -5.11 10.23 3.72
CA GLY A 80 -6.18 10.58 2.75
C GLY A 80 -6.25 9.70 1.50
N GLN A 81 -5.23 8.87 1.25
CA GLN A 81 -5.21 7.91 0.15
C GLN A 81 -5.49 6.47 0.60
N ILE A 82 -5.62 6.23 1.92
CA ILE A 82 -5.99 4.91 2.45
C ILE A 82 -7.52 4.81 2.41
N SER A 83 -8.05 3.96 1.54
CA SER A 83 -9.47 3.63 1.54
C SER A 83 -9.72 2.41 2.41
N ILE A 84 -10.56 2.59 3.43
CA ILE A 84 -10.85 1.60 4.47
C ILE A 84 -12.28 1.12 4.29
N THR A 85 -12.48 -0.19 4.28
CA THR A 85 -13.78 -0.83 4.27
C THR A 85 -13.84 -1.83 5.41
N VAL A 86 -14.85 -1.71 6.27
CA VAL A 86 -15.07 -2.65 7.36
C VAL A 86 -16.36 -3.42 7.13
N LYS A 87 -16.37 -4.71 7.47
CA LYS A 87 -17.54 -5.58 7.36
C LYS A 87 -17.68 -6.44 8.60
N VAL A 88 -18.90 -6.74 8.98
CA VAL A 88 -19.21 -7.76 9.98
C VAL A 88 -20.12 -8.81 9.36
N ASN A 89 -19.68 -10.07 9.36
CA ASN A 89 -20.39 -11.20 8.76
C ASN A 89 -20.87 -10.91 7.31
N GLY A 90 -20.00 -10.29 6.50
CA GLY A 90 -20.30 -9.90 5.12
C GLY A 90 -21.07 -8.58 4.95
N THR A 91 -21.62 -8.01 6.02
CA THR A 91 -22.34 -6.72 5.97
C THR A 91 -21.37 -5.57 6.17
N ALA A 92 -21.28 -4.66 5.20
CA ALA A 92 -20.44 -3.47 5.32
C ALA A 92 -21.06 -2.42 6.25
N CYS A 93 -20.22 -1.72 7.00
CA CYS A 93 -20.63 -0.54 7.77
C CYS A 93 -19.62 0.59 7.54
N ALA A 94 -20.11 1.82 7.52
CA ALA A 94 -19.30 3.01 7.21
C ALA A 94 -19.49 4.15 8.24
N THR A 95 -20.29 3.92 9.28
CA THR A 95 -20.54 4.87 10.35
C THR A 95 -20.50 4.15 11.70
N ASP A 96 -20.16 4.88 12.76
CA ASP A 96 -20.07 4.32 14.11
C ASP A 96 -21.38 3.67 14.56
N ALA A 97 -22.51 4.31 14.30
CA ALA A 97 -23.84 3.78 14.62
C ALA A 97 -24.15 2.49 13.85
N ALA A 98 -23.85 2.43 12.54
CA ALA A 98 -24.09 1.24 11.73
C ALA A 98 -23.17 0.09 12.16
N CYS A 99 -21.90 0.38 12.45
CA CYS A 99 -20.95 -0.63 12.89
C CYS A 99 -21.30 -1.17 14.28
N SER A 100 -21.64 -0.30 15.24
CA SER A 100 -22.03 -0.71 16.59
C SER A 100 -23.27 -1.61 16.58
N ALA A 101 -24.24 -1.35 15.69
CA ALA A 101 -25.46 -2.16 15.56
C ALA A 101 -25.21 -3.60 15.08
N ILE A 102 -24.15 -3.82 14.28
CA ILE A 102 -23.84 -5.15 13.71
C ILE A 102 -22.67 -5.85 14.42
N LEU A 103 -21.95 -5.16 15.32
CA LEU A 103 -20.83 -5.71 16.10
C LEU A 103 -21.34 -6.66 17.19
N VAL A 104 -21.61 -7.90 16.80
CA VAL A 104 -22.07 -8.97 17.71
C VAL A 104 -20.93 -9.96 17.96
N ALA A 105 -20.79 -10.39 19.22
CA ALA A 105 -19.80 -11.39 19.62
C ALA A 105 -19.91 -12.68 18.79
N GLY A 106 -18.76 -13.26 18.44
CA GLY A 106 -18.68 -14.48 17.63
C GLY A 106 -18.85 -14.27 16.11
N GLN A 107 -19.16 -13.06 15.65
CA GLN A 107 -19.17 -12.73 14.22
C GLN A 107 -17.77 -12.42 13.68
N SER A 108 -17.57 -12.58 12.37
CA SER A 108 -16.32 -12.20 11.72
C SER A 108 -16.30 -10.69 11.44
N ALA A 109 -15.36 -9.98 12.07
CA ALA A 109 -15.03 -8.59 11.80
C ALA A 109 -13.90 -8.54 10.77
N GLN A 110 -14.19 -8.01 9.59
CA GLN A 110 -13.27 -7.93 8.46
C GLN A 110 -12.90 -6.47 8.21
N VAL A 111 -11.63 -6.21 8.00
CA VAL A 111 -11.11 -4.88 7.67
C VAL A 111 -10.27 -5.01 6.41
N LYS A 112 -10.65 -4.24 5.40
CA LYS A 112 -9.92 -4.11 4.14
C LYS A 112 -9.39 -2.69 4.02
N ALA A 113 -8.09 -2.56 3.79
CA ALA A 113 -7.44 -1.30 3.52
C ALA A 113 -6.82 -1.34 2.11
N THR A 114 -6.98 -0.26 1.36
CA THR A 114 -6.43 -0.12 0.02
C THR A 114 -5.64 1.18 -0.11
N TYR A 115 -4.58 1.16 -0.91
CA TYR A 115 -3.69 2.30 -1.11
C TYR A 115 -3.21 2.35 -2.57
N PRO A 116 -3.26 3.51 -3.25
CA PRO A 116 -2.73 3.63 -4.61
C PRO A 116 -1.22 3.40 -4.63
N CYS A 117 -0.72 2.72 -5.65
CA CYS A 117 0.68 2.40 -5.78
C CYS A 117 1.26 3.14 -7.01
N ASP A 118 2.43 3.75 -6.86
CA ASP A 118 3.12 4.47 -7.93
C ASP A 118 4.36 3.69 -8.34
N LEU A 119 4.43 3.26 -9.61
CA LEU A 119 5.60 2.60 -10.20
C LEU A 119 6.20 3.47 -11.29
N THR A 120 6.51 4.72 -10.94
CA THR A 120 7.22 5.61 -11.84
C THR A 120 8.70 5.26 -11.90
N VAL A 121 9.19 4.84 -13.07
CA VAL A 121 10.61 4.61 -13.33
C VAL A 121 11.02 5.49 -14.50
N MET A 122 12.03 6.34 -14.29
CA MET A 122 12.50 7.32 -15.29
C MET A 122 11.38 8.18 -15.92
N GLY A 123 10.40 8.59 -15.12
CA GLY A 123 9.31 9.48 -15.56
C GLY A 123 8.15 8.78 -16.26
N VAL A 124 8.19 7.46 -16.42
CA VAL A 124 7.09 6.65 -16.96
C VAL A 124 6.45 5.87 -15.82
N ASN A 125 5.15 6.06 -15.59
CA ASN A 125 4.39 5.22 -14.68
C ASN A 125 3.96 3.94 -15.41
N TYR A 126 4.58 2.82 -15.05
CA TYR A 126 4.33 1.52 -15.68
C TYR A 126 3.03 0.87 -15.19
N ALA A 127 2.43 1.36 -14.11
CA ALA A 127 1.20 0.81 -13.53
C ALA A 127 0.30 1.92 -12.94
N PRO A 128 -0.33 2.77 -13.79
CA PRO A 128 -1.09 3.94 -13.34
C PRO A 128 -2.37 3.62 -12.55
N SER A 129 -2.91 2.41 -12.66
CA SER A 129 -4.08 1.95 -11.91
C SER A 129 -3.73 0.95 -10.82
N CYS A 130 -2.48 0.93 -10.36
CA CYS A 130 -2.06 0.01 -9.32
C CYS A 130 -2.66 0.37 -7.96
N THR A 131 -3.23 -0.63 -7.29
CA THR A 131 -3.74 -0.50 -5.92
C THR A 131 -3.22 -1.64 -5.07
N LEU A 132 -2.56 -1.30 -3.97
CA LEU A 132 -2.23 -2.24 -2.90
C LEU A 132 -3.50 -2.50 -2.09
N SER A 133 -3.76 -3.75 -1.74
CA SER A 133 -4.91 -4.14 -0.95
C SER A 133 -4.48 -5.12 0.13
N ALA A 134 -4.87 -4.86 1.36
CA ALA A 134 -4.71 -5.78 2.48
C ALA A 134 -6.06 -6.02 3.14
N GLU A 135 -6.36 -7.28 3.47
CA GLU A 135 -7.61 -7.67 4.10
C GLU A 135 -7.32 -8.62 5.25
N THR A 136 -7.91 -8.34 6.40
CA THR A 136 -7.73 -9.10 7.63
C THR A 136 -9.06 -9.32 8.32
N ALA A 137 -9.25 -10.53 8.83
CA ALA A 137 -10.45 -10.91 9.58
C ALA A 137 -10.08 -11.29 11.01
N GLN A 138 -10.91 -10.90 11.97
CA GLN A 138 -10.82 -11.25 13.38
C GLN A 138 -12.20 -11.63 13.89
N MET A 139 -12.29 -12.50 14.90
CA MET A 139 -13.56 -12.77 15.57
C MET A 139 -13.85 -11.66 16.57
N VAL A 140 -15.07 -11.14 16.57
CA VAL A 140 -15.54 -10.19 17.59
C VAL A 140 -15.58 -10.93 18.93
N GLN A 141 -14.92 -10.36 19.93
CA GLN A 141 -14.87 -10.94 21.28
C GLN A 141 -16.21 -10.85 22.01
#